data_AF-A0A0L0LDK9-F1
#
_entry.id   AF-A0A0L0LDK9-F1
#
_cell.length_a   1.000
_cell.length_b   1.000
_cell.length_c   1.000
_cell.angle_alpha   90.00
_cell.angle_beta   90.00
_cell.angle_gamma   90.00
#
_symmetry.space_group_name_H-M   'P 1'
#
loop_
_entity.id
_entity.type
_entity.pdbx_description
1 polymer ?
#
loop_
_entity_poly.entity_id
_entity_poly.type
_entity_poly.pdbx_seq_one_letter_code
_entity_poly.pdbx_strand_id
1 'polypeptide(L)'
;MKNYLIVGGVVIICILIALGIWKSMGKNEPAKIVVTSETELPVTVSPLEPTVSITKATSTEFSEIKESTKTNVGSKIKTGNAGRALIESSSAHQTLIDYNTEITISDDSKSEKKTKIALVSGAVWARLAKVFDSGEYYEVKTSNAVATVRGTSFGVWYRNGITTIVVTEGSIYLSAIDPKTGEIIPGSETVIKAGEKATVNEFGKITIYKITTTDKSEPWYIYNNPEDKTPVTITPKTTTPTPTVTIPTTVTPTTTQTVTTPTQTPFVITNIVPTTADNGAGTIVTLKGDGFQRLKSIVIGKNSITNYKIISPTNIQIMTEGLPVGTFDVYIIDLNNNFSRATSQLTITEAPVVETAPTTQIFYTAPLQ
;
A
#
# COMPACT_ATOMS: atom_id res chain seq x y z
N MET A 1 38.09 -5.36 -23.91
CA MET A 1 38.29 -6.59 -23.08
C MET A 1 38.52 -6.14 -21.64
N LYS A 2 37.91 -6.80 -20.66
CA LYS A 2 37.61 -6.34 -19.27
C LYS A 2 36.41 -5.40 -19.19
N ASN A 3 35.21 -5.97 -19.08
CA ASN A 3 34.02 -5.43 -18.38
C ASN A 3 32.76 -6.28 -18.63
N TYR A 4 32.77 -7.21 -19.59
CA TYR A 4 31.66 -8.16 -19.83
C TYR A 4 31.80 -9.50 -19.08
N LEU A 5 32.88 -9.71 -18.33
CA LEU A 5 33.20 -11.00 -17.69
C LEU A 5 32.63 -11.16 -16.27
N ILE A 6 32.14 -10.07 -15.66
CA ILE A 6 31.58 -10.08 -14.29
C ILE A 6 30.07 -10.32 -14.31
N VAL A 7 29.37 -9.90 -15.37
CA VAL A 7 27.91 -10.06 -15.50
C VAL A 7 27.53 -11.50 -15.87
N GLY A 8 28.36 -12.20 -16.65
CA GLY A 8 28.12 -13.61 -17.01
C GLY A 8 28.39 -14.63 -15.91
N GLY A 9 29.27 -14.32 -14.95
CA GLY A 9 29.65 -15.25 -13.87
C GLY A 9 28.62 -15.37 -12.74
N VAL A 10 27.89 -14.29 -12.44
CA VAL A 10 26.90 -14.27 -11.34
C VAL A 10 25.58 -14.94 -11.76
N VAL A 11 25.19 -14.85 -13.03
CA VAL A 11 23.98 -15.49 -13.57
C VAL A 11 24.09 -17.01 -13.58
N ILE A 12 25.29 -17.56 -13.80
CA ILE A 12 25.52 -19.03 -13.81
C ILE A 12 25.54 -19.61 -12.39
N ILE A 13 26.04 -18.87 -11.39
CA ILE A 13 26.08 -19.34 -9.99
C ILE A 13 24.68 -19.42 -9.37
N CYS A 14 23.76 -18.52 -9.72
CA CYS A 14 22.38 -18.59 -9.22
C CYS A 14 21.54 -19.69 -9.90
N ILE A 15 21.81 -20.03 -11.17
CA ILE A 15 21.11 -21.10 -11.90
C ILE A 15 21.60 -22.49 -11.47
N LEU A 16 22.87 -22.65 -11.10
CA LEU A 16 23.41 -23.95 -10.66
C LEU A 16 22.95 -24.37 -9.26
N ILE A 17 22.56 -23.44 -8.39
CA ILE A 17 21.99 -23.75 -7.06
C ILE A 17 20.55 -24.29 -7.18
N ALA A 18 19.86 -24.03 -8.29
CA ALA A 18 18.49 -24.50 -8.51
C ALA A 18 18.39 -25.88 -9.19
N LEU A 19 19.47 -26.44 -9.76
CA LEU A 19 19.37 -27.65 -10.61
C LEU A 19 20.37 -28.78 -10.33
N GLY A 20 21.23 -28.70 -9.30
CA GLY A 20 22.40 -29.60 -9.26
C GLY A 20 22.88 -30.11 -7.91
N ILE A 21 22.05 -30.80 -7.10
CA ILE A 21 22.58 -31.79 -6.14
C ILE A 21 21.66 -33.02 -6.06
N TRP A 22 21.73 -33.89 -7.06
CA TRP A 22 21.39 -35.30 -6.88
C TRP A 22 22.42 -36.15 -7.63
N LYS A 23 23.54 -36.45 -6.95
CA LYS A 23 24.40 -37.64 -7.09
C LYS A 23 25.80 -37.34 -6.54
N SER A 24 26.05 -37.73 -5.30
CA SER A 24 27.36 -38.25 -4.89
C SER A 24 27.18 -39.10 -3.64
N MET A 25 27.20 -40.43 -3.81
CA MET A 25 27.27 -41.40 -2.73
C MET A 25 28.71 -41.50 -2.24
N GLY A 26 28.95 -41.14 -0.99
CA GLY A 26 30.11 -41.56 -0.20
C GLY A 26 29.60 -42.04 1.15
N LYS A 27 29.68 -43.36 1.41
CA LYS A 27 29.35 -43.95 2.72
C LYS A 27 30.43 -43.54 3.71
N ASN A 28 30.13 -42.62 4.63
CA ASN A 28 30.92 -42.37 5.83
C ASN A 28 29.98 -42.31 7.05
N GLU A 29 30.41 -42.93 8.15
CA GLU A 29 29.70 -43.06 9.43
C GLU A 29 29.11 -41.74 9.95
N PRO A 30 27.99 -41.76 10.70
CA PRO A 30 27.36 -40.55 11.17
C PRO A 30 28.23 -39.90 12.25
N ALA A 31 28.96 -38.86 11.87
CA ALA A 31 29.45 -37.89 12.83
C ALA A 31 28.24 -37.34 13.60
N LYS A 32 28.26 -37.50 14.93
CA LYS A 32 27.28 -36.96 15.86
C LYS A 32 27.20 -35.45 15.66
N ILE A 33 26.22 -35.00 14.87
CA ILE A 33 25.93 -33.59 14.71
C ILE A 33 25.41 -33.10 16.06
N VAL A 34 26.28 -32.42 16.81
CA VAL A 34 25.83 -31.50 17.84
C VAL A 34 25.18 -30.36 17.07
N VAL A 35 23.86 -30.48 16.89
CA VAL A 35 23.03 -29.37 16.43
C VAL A 35 23.08 -28.36 17.58
N THR A 36 24.04 -27.44 17.50
CA THR A 36 23.98 -26.21 18.26
C THR A 36 22.77 -25.47 17.69
N SER A 37 21.63 -25.65 18.34
CA SER A 37 20.44 -24.84 18.16
C SER A 37 20.87 -23.39 18.36
N GLU A 38 21.16 -22.68 17.27
CA GLU A 38 21.22 -21.22 17.31
C GLU A 38 19.83 -20.79 17.76
N THR A 39 19.72 -20.39 19.03
CA THR A 39 18.52 -19.83 19.61
C THR A 39 18.18 -18.58 18.79
N GLU A 40 17.31 -18.72 17.79
CA GLU A 40 16.76 -17.60 17.04
C GLU A 40 16.21 -16.60 18.04
N LEU A 41 16.84 -15.43 18.09
CA LEU A 41 16.45 -14.36 19.00
C LEU A 41 15.08 -13.83 18.54
N PRO A 42 14.15 -13.56 19.47
CA PRO A 42 12.75 -13.33 19.09
C PRO A 42 12.57 -12.00 18.35
N VAL A 43 11.69 -12.01 17.35
CA VAL A 43 11.12 -10.81 16.74
C VAL A 43 10.25 -10.12 17.77
N THR A 44 10.35 -8.79 17.89
CA THR A 44 9.51 -8.01 18.80
C THR A 44 8.38 -7.34 18.03
N VAL A 45 7.15 -7.50 18.51
CA VAL A 45 5.96 -6.84 17.99
C VAL A 45 5.47 -5.84 19.03
N SER A 46 5.46 -4.55 18.67
CA SER A 46 5.07 -3.44 19.54
C SER A 46 3.80 -2.80 18.99
N PRO A 47 2.64 -2.93 19.69
CA PRO A 47 1.44 -2.18 19.32
C PRO A 47 1.71 -0.68 19.37
N LEU A 48 1.34 0.04 18.31
CA LEU A 48 1.35 1.51 18.26
C LEU A 48 -0.05 2.07 18.44
N GLU A 49 -1.07 1.27 18.10
CA GLU A 49 -2.50 1.57 18.27
C GLU A 49 -3.23 0.31 18.75
N PRO A 50 -4.47 0.40 19.28
CA PRO A 50 -5.25 -0.76 19.75
C PRO A 50 -5.53 -1.81 18.67
N THR A 51 -6.06 -2.99 19.02
CA THR A 51 -6.46 -4.04 18.05
C THR A 51 -5.31 -4.70 17.30
N VAL A 52 -4.21 -4.96 18.00
CA VAL A 52 -3.08 -5.76 17.48
C VAL A 52 -3.13 -7.14 18.08
N SER A 53 -3.10 -8.18 17.24
CA SER A 53 -3.15 -9.57 17.67
C SER A 53 -2.06 -10.39 17.02
N ILE A 54 -1.59 -11.40 17.74
CA ILE A 54 -0.57 -12.33 17.25
C ILE A 54 -1.03 -13.77 17.44
N THR A 55 -0.57 -14.67 16.57
CA THR A 55 -0.55 -16.10 16.88
C THR A 55 0.80 -16.47 17.47
N LYS A 56 0.84 -17.53 18.28
CA LYS A 56 2.11 -18.22 18.58
C LYS A 56 2.44 -19.13 17.40
N ALA A 57 3.73 -19.39 17.14
CA ALA A 57 4.16 -20.27 16.05
C ALA A 57 3.48 -21.67 16.04
N THR A 58 3.06 -22.18 17.21
CA THR A 58 2.38 -23.47 17.37
C THR A 58 0.85 -23.38 17.42
N SER A 59 0.27 -22.19 17.28
CA SER A 59 -1.17 -21.95 17.41
C SER A 59 -1.72 -21.20 16.20
N THR A 60 -2.97 -21.49 15.85
CA THR A 60 -3.72 -20.75 14.83
C THR A 60 -4.61 -19.66 15.42
N GLU A 61 -4.76 -19.62 16.74
CA GLU A 61 -5.62 -18.65 17.42
C GLU A 61 -4.88 -17.32 17.65
N PHE A 62 -5.55 -16.23 17.29
CA PHE A 62 -5.06 -14.88 17.53
C PHE A 62 -5.35 -14.45 18.97
N SER A 63 -4.32 -13.98 19.67
CA SER A 63 -4.43 -13.31 20.96
C SER A 63 -4.07 -11.83 20.81
N GLU A 64 -4.92 -10.94 21.31
CA GLU A 64 -4.64 -9.50 21.33
C GLU A 64 -3.47 -9.20 22.28
N ILE A 65 -2.58 -8.31 21.85
CA ILE A 65 -1.45 -7.80 22.63
C ILE A 65 -1.62 -6.30 22.85
N LYS A 66 -1.35 -5.84 24.08
CA LYS A 66 -1.40 -4.42 24.46
C LYS A 66 -0.01 -3.84 24.71
N GLU A 67 0.96 -4.70 24.94
CA GLU A 67 2.35 -4.36 25.25
C GLU A 67 3.27 -5.08 24.25
N SER A 68 4.50 -4.60 24.14
CA SER A 68 5.52 -5.23 23.30
C SER A 68 5.69 -6.70 23.64
N THR A 69 5.51 -7.55 22.63
CA THR A 69 5.51 -9.00 22.79
C THR A 69 6.53 -9.63 21.86
N LYS A 70 7.32 -10.55 22.39
CA LYS A 70 8.29 -11.35 21.65
C LYS A 70 7.63 -12.53 20.97
N THR A 71 8.00 -12.79 19.72
CA THR A 71 7.47 -13.89 18.92
C THR A 71 8.55 -14.50 18.03
N ASN A 72 8.23 -15.60 17.35
CA ASN A 72 9.16 -16.36 16.51
C ASN A 72 8.70 -16.38 15.05
N VAL A 73 9.60 -16.81 14.16
CA VAL A 73 9.28 -17.17 12.78
C VAL A 73 8.07 -18.13 12.73
N GLY A 74 7.22 -17.94 11.73
CA GLY A 74 5.94 -18.64 11.56
C GLY A 74 4.75 -17.98 12.26
N SER A 75 4.99 -17.01 13.14
CA SER A 75 3.90 -16.29 13.81
C SER A 75 3.19 -15.34 12.86
N LYS A 76 1.87 -15.25 13.02
CA LYS A 76 1.03 -14.30 12.30
C LYS A 76 0.78 -13.07 13.15
N ILE A 77 0.77 -11.91 12.52
CA ILE A 77 0.40 -10.64 13.15
C ILE A 77 -0.76 -10.05 12.38
N LYS A 78 -1.77 -9.58 13.11
CA LYS A 78 -2.98 -8.99 12.55
C LYS A 78 -3.37 -7.70 13.26
N THR A 79 -3.62 -6.66 12.49
CA THR A 79 -4.13 -5.36 12.95
C THR A 79 -5.59 -5.19 12.54
N GLY A 80 -6.39 -4.63 13.45
CA GLY A 80 -7.76 -4.23 13.17
C GLY A 80 -7.85 -2.93 12.36
N ASN A 81 -9.06 -2.41 12.22
CA ASN A 81 -9.33 -1.20 11.42
C ASN A 81 -8.74 0.10 12.01
N ALA A 82 -8.39 0.10 13.28
CA ALA A 82 -7.70 1.17 13.99
C ALA A 82 -6.29 0.75 14.44
N GLY A 83 -5.87 -0.48 14.12
CA GLY A 83 -4.63 -1.04 14.66
C GLY A 83 -3.41 -0.72 13.84
N ARG A 84 -2.29 -0.58 14.53
CA ARG A 84 -0.95 -0.41 13.96
C ARG A 84 0.06 -1.06 14.88
N ALA A 85 1.10 -1.62 14.30
CA ALA A 85 2.18 -2.24 15.07
C ALA A 85 3.52 -1.96 14.41
N LEU A 86 4.58 -1.94 15.22
CA LEU A 86 5.95 -1.97 14.77
C LEU A 86 6.52 -3.37 14.98
N ILE A 87 7.15 -3.91 13.95
CA ILE A 87 7.97 -5.12 14.04
C ILE A 87 9.43 -4.71 14.05
N GLU A 88 10.15 -5.25 15.02
CA GLU A 88 11.61 -5.17 15.10
C GLU A 88 12.16 -6.60 14.97
N SER A 89 12.78 -6.87 13.82
CA SER A 89 13.43 -8.14 13.51
C SER A 89 14.73 -8.35 14.31
N SER A 90 15.23 -9.58 14.35
CA SER A 90 16.53 -9.89 14.99
C SER A 90 17.72 -9.23 14.27
N SER A 91 17.55 -8.87 13.00
CA SER A 91 18.48 -8.08 12.18
C SER A 91 18.30 -6.56 12.33
N ALA A 92 17.47 -6.11 13.28
CA ALA A 92 17.14 -4.71 13.56
C ALA A 92 16.41 -3.96 12.42
N HIS A 93 15.91 -4.66 11.40
CA HIS A 93 14.99 -4.09 10.42
C HIS A 93 13.65 -3.78 11.09
N GLN A 94 13.14 -2.58 10.82
CA GLN A 94 11.89 -2.09 11.34
C GLN A 94 10.81 -2.08 10.26
N THR A 95 9.65 -2.66 10.58
CA THR A 95 8.49 -2.70 9.68
C THR A 95 7.25 -2.25 10.41
N LEU A 96 6.67 -1.14 9.94
CA LEU A 96 5.36 -0.71 10.36
C LEU A 96 4.29 -1.56 9.67
N ILE A 97 3.32 -2.02 10.44
CA ILE A 97 2.10 -2.67 9.98
C ILE A 97 0.95 -1.66 10.13
N ASP A 98 0.25 -1.37 9.03
CA ASP A 98 -0.88 -0.44 9.04
C ASP A 98 -2.20 -1.16 9.40
N TYR A 99 -3.32 -0.44 9.45
CA TYR A 99 -4.64 -0.99 9.75
C TYR A 99 -5.07 -2.08 8.75
N ASN A 100 -5.97 -2.96 9.19
CA ASN A 100 -6.54 -4.04 8.40
C ASN A 100 -5.47 -4.90 7.69
N THR A 101 -4.40 -5.21 8.41
CA THR A 101 -3.26 -5.93 7.84
C THR A 101 -3.08 -7.27 8.53
N GLU A 102 -2.80 -8.30 7.73
CA GLU A 102 -2.34 -9.60 8.22
C GLU A 102 -1.01 -9.92 7.54
N ILE A 103 -0.02 -10.28 8.35
CA ILE A 103 1.28 -10.76 7.89
C ILE A 103 1.68 -12.06 8.56
N THR A 104 2.67 -12.73 7.99
CA THR A 104 3.44 -13.80 8.64
C THR A 104 4.93 -13.47 8.56
N ILE A 105 5.66 -13.65 9.65
CA ILE A 105 7.12 -13.62 9.64
C ILE A 105 7.59 -14.96 9.09
N SER A 106 8.07 -15.01 7.85
CA SER A 106 8.40 -16.28 7.17
C SER A 106 9.85 -16.70 7.34
N ASP A 107 10.74 -15.76 7.64
CA ASP A 107 12.16 -16.00 7.91
C ASP A 107 12.73 -14.80 8.68
N ASP A 108 13.55 -15.05 9.68
CA ASP A 108 14.27 -14.02 10.41
C ASP A 108 15.60 -14.56 10.96
N SER A 109 16.65 -14.43 10.17
CA SER A 109 17.98 -14.93 10.50
C SER A 109 18.93 -13.77 10.79
N LYS A 110 19.38 -13.68 12.03
CA LYS A 110 20.40 -12.71 12.44
C LYS A 110 21.79 -13.03 11.88
N SER A 111 22.14 -14.31 11.79
CA SER A 111 23.44 -14.76 11.29
C SER A 111 23.58 -14.52 9.78
N GLU A 112 22.51 -14.76 9.03
CA GLU A 112 22.45 -14.50 7.60
C GLU A 112 21.98 -13.07 7.25
N LYS A 113 21.55 -12.29 8.25
CA LYS A 113 20.96 -10.95 8.11
C LYS A 113 19.79 -10.91 7.13
N LYS A 114 18.85 -11.84 7.30
CA LYS A 114 17.68 -11.99 6.44
C LYS A 114 16.40 -11.75 7.22
N THR A 115 15.47 -11.00 6.64
CA THR A 115 14.10 -10.94 7.12
C THR A 115 13.14 -11.08 5.94
N LYS A 116 12.20 -12.02 6.04
CA LYS A 116 11.15 -12.22 5.05
C LYS A 116 9.78 -12.09 5.69
N ILE A 117 8.93 -11.30 5.05
CA ILE A 117 7.54 -11.08 5.47
C ILE A 117 6.60 -11.52 4.36
N ALA A 118 5.65 -12.39 4.70
CA ALA A 118 4.50 -12.67 3.85
C ALA A 118 3.35 -11.72 4.22
N LEU A 119 3.01 -10.78 3.34
CA LEU A 119 1.88 -9.87 3.45
C LEU A 119 0.63 -10.53 2.86
N VAL A 120 -0.28 -10.97 3.73
CA VAL A 120 -1.51 -11.69 3.35
C VAL A 120 -2.59 -10.71 2.90
N SER A 121 -2.68 -9.55 3.54
CA SER A 121 -3.58 -8.43 3.17
C SER A 121 -3.18 -7.17 3.94
N GLY A 122 -3.59 -5.99 3.46
CA GLY A 122 -3.37 -4.71 4.14
C GLY A 122 -2.10 -4.02 3.66
N ALA A 123 -1.39 -3.34 4.55
CA ALA A 123 -0.22 -2.55 4.19
C ALA A 123 0.91 -2.61 5.23
N VAL A 124 2.15 -2.62 4.73
CA VAL A 124 3.37 -2.49 5.52
C VAL A 124 4.24 -1.36 4.99
N TRP A 125 5.01 -0.73 5.87
CA TRP A 125 6.06 0.20 5.51
C TRP A 125 7.36 -0.19 6.20
N ALA A 126 8.42 -0.42 5.44
CA ALA A 126 9.73 -0.75 5.99
C ALA A 126 10.72 0.38 5.72
N ARG A 127 11.54 0.67 6.73
CA ARG A 127 12.66 1.60 6.63
C ARG A 127 13.93 0.83 6.96
N LEU A 128 14.78 0.67 5.95
CA LEU A 128 16.01 -0.09 6.04
C LEU A 128 17.21 0.85 5.99
N ALA A 129 18.28 0.51 6.71
CA ALA A 129 19.49 1.31 6.71
C ALA A 129 20.08 1.41 5.28
N LYS A 130 20.60 2.58 4.90
CA LYS A 130 21.24 2.79 3.59
C LYS A 130 22.51 1.96 3.42
N VAL A 131 23.22 1.71 4.52
CA VAL A 131 24.37 0.80 4.55
C VAL A 131 23.81 -0.59 4.79
N PHE A 132 23.49 -1.27 3.69
CA PHE A 132 23.14 -2.69 3.68
C PHE A 132 24.43 -3.49 3.52
N ASP A 133 24.73 -4.36 4.49
CA ASP A 133 25.93 -5.20 4.42
C ASP A 133 25.85 -6.15 3.23
N SER A 134 27.02 -6.60 2.75
CA SER A 134 27.07 -7.59 1.68
C SER A 134 26.40 -8.89 2.14
N GLY A 135 25.26 -9.23 1.52
CA GLY A 135 24.48 -10.44 1.83
C GLY A 135 23.23 -10.19 2.69
N GLU A 136 23.06 -8.99 3.25
CA GLU A 136 21.84 -8.59 3.97
C GLU A 136 20.64 -8.55 3.01
N TYR A 137 19.50 -9.07 3.48
CA TYR A 137 18.36 -9.37 2.62
C TYR A 137 17.03 -9.07 3.31
N TYR A 138 16.19 -8.30 2.64
CA TYR A 138 14.83 -8.06 3.09
C TYR A 138 13.84 -8.34 1.97
N GLU A 139 12.79 -9.10 2.27
CA GLU A 139 11.76 -9.48 1.30
C GLU A 139 10.34 -9.24 1.84
N VAL A 140 9.49 -8.67 1.00
CA VAL A 140 8.03 -8.73 1.19
C VAL A 140 7.43 -9.57 0.06
N LYS A 141 6.73 -10.63 0.43
CA LYS A 141 5.98 -11.50 -0.48
C LYS A 141 4.48 -11.29 -0.28
N THR A 142 3.76 -11.04 -1.36
CA THR A 142 2.29 -11.13 -1.42
C THR A 142 1.90 -12.38 -2.17
N SER A 143 0.60 -12.61 -2.42
CA SER A 143 0.21 -13.77 -3.22
C SER A 143 0.60 -13.67 -4.69
N ASN A 144 0.82 -12.45 -5.23
CA ASN A 144 1.10 -12.23 -6.65
C ASN A 144 2.40 -11.45 -6.92
N ALA A 145 3.21 -11.16 -5.89
CA ALA A 145 4.47 -10.46 -6.07
C ALA A 145 5.50 -10.80 -4.98
N VAL A 146 6.77 -10.69 -5.36
CA VAL A 146 7.91 -10.66 -4.43
C VAL A 146 8.69 -9.37 -4.66
N ALA A 147 8.89 -8.63 -3.57
CA ALA A 147 9.69 -7.43 -3.50
C ALA A 147 10.97 -7.74 -2.69
N THR A 148 12.10 -7.86 -3.38
CA THR A 148 13.43 -8.00 -2.79
C THR A 148 14.08 -6.63 -2.66
N VAL A 149 14.63 -6.35 -1.48
CA VAL A 149 14.91 -4.98 -1.07
C VAL A 149 16.35 -4.83 -0.61
N ARG A 150 16.98 -3.73 -1.04
CA ARG A 150 18.33 -3.36 -0.63
C ARG A 150 18.41 -1.86 -0.33
N GLY A 151 18.49 -1.50 0.95
CA GLY A 151 18.72 -0.12 1.42
C GLY A 151 17.64 0.89 1.01
N THR A 152 16.39 0.69 1.46
CA THR A 152 15.25 1.51 1.02
C THR A 152 14.29 1.93 2.15
N SER A 153 13.59 3.04 1.91
CA SER A 153 12.29 3.34 2.55
C SER A 153 11.19 3.09 1.53
N PHE A 154 10.24 2.22 1.87
CA PHE A 154 9.20 1.79 0.96
C PHE A 154 7.95 1.27 1.67
N GLY A 155 6.84 1.34 0.95
CA GLY A 155 5.56 0.79 1.34
C GLY A 155 5.12 -0.32 0.39
N VAL A 156 4.48 -1.36 0.92
CA VAL A 156 3.80 -2.39 0.14
C VAL A 156 2.39 -2.54 0.70
N TRP A 157 1.40 -2.49 -0.17
CA TRP A 157 0.03 -2.87 0.18
C TRP A 157 -0.43 -4.06 -0.68
N TYR A 158 -1.40 -4.83 -0.18
CA TYR A 158 -2.00 -5.92 -0.93
C TYR A 158 -3.49 -5.99 -0.60
N ARG A 159 -4.33 -5.75 -1.61
CA ARG A 159 -5.78 -5.74 -1.48
C ARG A 159 -6.43 -6.14 -2.80
N ASN A 160 -7.45 -6.99 -2.74
CA ASN A 160 -8.25 -7.40 -3.90
C ASN A 160 -7.40 -7.94 -5.06
N GLY A 161 -6.39 -8.78 -4.79
CA GLY A 161 -5.55 -9.35 -5.84
C GLY A 161 -4.51 -8.38 -6.43
N ILE A 162 -4.40 -7.17 -5.89
CA ILE A 162 -3.46 -6.15 -6.39
C ILE A 162 -2.43 -5.84 -5.31
N THR A 163 -1.16 -6.01 -5.66
CA THR A 163 -0.04 -5.45 -4.91
C THR A 163 0.29 -4.09 -5.49
N THR A 164 0.51 -3.10 -4.64
CA THR A 164 1.26 -1.91 -5.05
C THR A 164 2.36 -1.56 -4.08
N ILE A 165 3.42 -1.02 -4.65
CA ILE A 165 4.68 -0.74 -4.00
C ILE A 165 4.98 0.73 -4.25
N VAL A 166 5.38 1.44 -3.21
CA VAL A 166 5.81 2.85 -3.28
C VAL A 166 7.23 2.91 -2.73
N VAL A 167 8.16 3.47 -3.49
CA VAL A 167 9.57 3.58 -3.08
C VAL A 167 9.91 5.04 -2.87
N THR A 168 10.20 5.44 -1.63
CA THR A 168 10.60 6.82 -1.32
C THR A 168 12.12 6.98 -1.30
N GLU A 169 12.87 5.93 -0.98
CA GLU A 169 14.33 5.91 -1.05
C GLU A 169 14.87 4.58 -1.59
N GLY A 170 15.99 4.63 -2.31
CA GLY A 170 16.71 3.46 -2.84
C GLY A 170 16.00 2.77 -4.02
N SER A 171 16.07 1.45 -4.08
CA SER A 171 15.45 0.63 -5.14
C SER A 171 15.02 -0.76 -4.68
N ILE A 172 13.96 -1.28 -5.29
CA ILE A 172 13.42 -2.62 -5.05
C ILE A 172 13.49 -3.44 -6.33
N TYR A 173 13.90 -4.70 -6.21
CA TYR A 173 13.72 -5.70 -7.25
C TYR A 173 12.35 -6.34 -7.07
N LEU A 174 11.49 -6.20 -8.08
CA LEU A 174 10.13 -6.71 -8.08
C LEU A 174 9.99 -7.84 -9.10
N SER A 175 9.37 -8.94 -8.70
CA SER A 175 8.95 -10.02 -9.59
C SER A 175 7.48 -10.33 -9.35
N ALA A 176 6.74 -10.63 -10.40
CA ALA A 176 5.36 -11.11 -10.28
C ALA A 176 5.36 -12.62 -9.99
N ILE A 177 4.36 -13.07 -9.23
CA ILE A 177 4.13 -14.47 -8.90
C ILE A 177 2.78 -14.87 -9.45
N ASP A 178 2.70 -16.07 -10.05
CA ASP A 178 1.41 -16.68 -10.35
C ASP A 178 0.75 -17.08 -9.02
N PRO A 179 -0.40 -16.50 -8.66
CA PRO A 179 -1.04 -16.76 -7.38
C PRO A 179 -1.52 -18.21 -7.21
N LYS A 180 -1.60 -18.99 -8.28
CA LYS A 180 -1.99 -20.41 -8.25
C LYS A 180 -0.82 -21.33 -7.96
N THR A 181 0.35 -21.07 -8.55
CA THR A 181 1.52 -21.94 -8.41
C THR A 181 2.48 -21.45 -7.32
N GLY A 182 2.44 -20.15 -7.00
CA GLY A 182 3.40 -19.51 -6.09
C GLY A 182 4.78 -19.29 -6.72
N GLU A 183 4.95 -19.58 -8.01
CA GLU A 183 6.20 -19.42 -8.77
C GLU A 183 6.32 -18.03 -9.40
N ILE A 184 7.56 -17.58 -9.60
CA ILE A 184 7.84 -16.34 -10.32
C ILE A 184 7.42 -16.50 -11.78
N ILE A 185 6.70 -15.51 -12.31
CA ILE A 185 6.37 -15.45 -13.73
C ILE A 185 7.63 -15.07 -14.51
N PRO A 186 8.15 -15.92 -15.41
CA PRO A 186 9.39 -15.64 -16.13
C PRO A 186 9.32 -14.33 -16.91
N GLY A 187 10.37 -13.50 -16.79
CA GLY A 187 10.46 -12.21 -17.49
C GLY A 187 9.65 -11.08 -16.85
N SER A 188 9.02 -11.30 -15.69
CA SER A 188 8.34 -10.25 -14.93
C SER A 188 9.27 -9.40 -14.08
N GLU A 189 10.56 -9.73 -14.01
CA GLU A 189 11.52 -9.07 -13.14
C GLU A 189 11.75 -7.61 -13.56
N THR A 190 11.68 -6.69 -12.59
CA THR A 190 11.93 -5.26 -12.83
C THR A 190 12.51 -4.57 -11.59
N VAL A 191 12.98 -3.34 -11.76
CA VAL A 191 13.52 -2.50 -10.67
C VAL A 191 12.65 -1.26 -10.50
N ILE A 192 12.16 -1.05 -9.28
CA ILE A 192 11.39 0.14 -8.89
C ILE A 192 12.32 1.07 -8.12
N LYS A 193 12.44 2.32 -8.56
CA LYS A 193 13.36 3.31 -7.98
C LYS A 193 12.63 4.29 -7.09
N ALA A 194 13.39 5.01 -6.25
CA ALA A 194 12.87 6.14 -5.49
C ALA A 194 12.06 7.12 -6.37
N GLY A 195 10.89 7.54 -5.88
CA GLY A 195 9.95 8.36 -6.63
C GLY A 195 9.00 7.57 -7.53
N GLU A 196 9.04 6.24 -7.49
CA GLU A 196 8.20 5.37 -8.33
C GLU A 196 7.20 4.56 -7.50
N LYS A 197 6.08 4.28 -8.15
CA LYS A 197 5.01 3.41 -7.67
C LYS A 197 4.84 2.28 -8.67
N ALA A 198 4.76 1.04 -8.22
CA ALA A 198 4.48 -0.10 -9.08
C ALA A 198 3.21 -0.81 -8.63
N THR A 199 2.42 -1.31 -9.58
CA THR A 199 1.28 -2.19 -9.32
C THR A 199 1.55 -3.57 -9.93
N VAL A 200 1.08 -4.63 -9.27
CA VAL A 200 1.02 -6.00 -9.80
C VAL A 200 -0.44 -6.44 -9.67
N ASN A 201 -1.10 -6.68 -10.79
CA ASN A 201 -2.50 -7.12 -10.78
C ASN A 201 -2.61 -8.65 -10.61
N GLU A 202 -3.84 -9.17 -10.60
CA GLU A 202 -4.12 -10.60 -10.41
C GLU A 202 -3.53 -11.52 -11.50
N PHE A 203 -3.20 -10.95 -12.67
CA PHE A 203 -2.58 -11.67 -13.80
C PHE A 203 -1.06 -11.56 -13.81
N GLY A 204 -0.46 -10.96 -12.76
CA GLY A 204 0.98 -10.77 -12.67
C GLY A 204 1.53 -9.68 -13.61
N LYS A 205 0.67 -8.83 -14.17
CA LYS A 205 1.12 -7.68 -14.97
C LYS A 205 1.65 -6.60 -14.04
N ILE A 206 2.91 -6.24 -14.22
CA ILE A 206 3.54 -5.12 -13.52
C ILE A 206 3.37 -3.83 -14.32
N THR A 207 2.94 -2.76 -13.66
CA THR A 207 2.90 -1.42 -14.25
C THR A 207 3.58 -0.41 -13.32
N ILE A 208 4.45 0.44 -13.87
CA ILE A 208 5.24 1.40 -13.11
C ILE A 208 4.78 2.82 -13.45
N TYR A 209 4.63 3.63 -12.41
CA TYR A 209 4.21 5.02 -12.44
C TYR A 209 5.19 5.87 -11.63
N LYS A 210 5.14 7.19 -11.83
CA LYS A 210 5.70 8.12 -10.85
C LYS A 210 4.76 8.26 -9.66
N ILE A 211 5.32 8.41 -8.46
CA ILE A 211 4.57 8.80 -7.28
C ILE A 211 3.97 10.19 -7.54
N THR A 212 2.65 10.28 -7.47
CA THR A 212 1.92 11.52 -7.72
C THR A 212 1.71 12.29 -6.42
N THR A 213 1.33 13.58 -6.53
CA THR A 213 0.91 14.35 -5.36
C THR A 213 -0.29 13.72 -4.66
N THR A 214 -1.19 13.05 -5.40
CA THR A 214 -2.31 12.30 -4.83
C THR A 214 -1.80 11.16 -3.95
N ASP A 215 -0.83 10.37 -4.44
CA ASP A 215 -0.21 9.29 -3.65
C ASP A 215 0.43 9.84 -2.36
N LYS A 216 1.09 11.01 -2.44
CA LYS A 216 1.71 11.67 -1.29
C LYS A 216 0.69 12.22 -0.28
N SER A 217 -0.54 12.48 -0.71
CA SER A 217 -1.62 12.99 0.13
C SER A 217 -2.37 11.91 0.90
N GLU A 218 -2.13 10.63 0.56
CA GLU A 218 -2.76 9.51 1.23
C GLU A 218 -2.36 9.44 2.72
N PRO A 219 -3.29 9.18 3.66
CA PRO A 219 -2.98 9.16 5.09
C PRO A 219 -1.86 8.19 5.48
N TRP A 220 -1.79 7.04 4.81
CA TRP A 220 -0.75 6.04 5.05
C TRP A 220 0.64 6.53 4.58
N TYR A 221 0.71 7.24 3.45
CA TYR A 221 1.96 7.84 2.96
C TYR A 221 2.42 8.95 3.89
N ILE A 222 1.52 9.86 4.29
CA ILE A 222 1.84 10.98 5.19
C ILE A 222 2.35 10.49 6.54
N TYR A 223 1.73 9.46 7.11
CA TYR A 223 2.18 8.90 8.38
C TYR A 223 3.62 8.37 8.29
N ASN A 224 3.96 7.75 7.15
CA ASN A 224 5.28 7.19 6.90
C ASN A 224 6.28 8.19 6.31
N ASN A 225 5.85 9.36 5.87
CA ASN A 225 6.73 10.39 5.31
C ASN A 225 6.24 11.77 5.80
N PRO A 226 6.33 12.05 7.11
CA PRO A 226 5.77 13.29 7.67
C PRO A 226 6.53 14.54 7.21
N GLU A 227 7.76 14.42 6.73
CA GLU A 227 8.56 15.51 6.16
C GLU A 227 8.08 15.92 4.76
N ASP A 228 7.45 14.99 4.03
CA ASP A 228 6.83 15.24 2.73
C ASP A 228 5.52 16.04 2.82
N LYS A 229 5.15 16.48 4.03
CA LYS A 229 4.10 17.48 4.26
C LYS A 229 4.55 18.81 3.65
N THR A 230 4.31 19.00 2.36
CA THR A 230 4.28 20.35 1.79
C THR A 230 3.16 21.12 2.50
N PRO A 231 3.44 22.26 3.15
CA PRO A 231 2.38 23.12 3.65
C PRO A 231 1.60 23.58 2.43
N VAL A 232 0.33 23.20 2.33
CA VAL A 232 -0.58 23.91 1.42
C VAL A 232 -0.75 25.29 2.05
N THR A 233 0.03 26.27 1.57
CA THR A 233 -0.19 27.68 1.90
C THR A 233 -1.58 28.04 1.39
N ILE A 234 -2.56 28.03 2.29
CA ILE A 234 -3.79 28.79 2.11
C ILE A 234 -3.39 30.26 2.03
N THR A 235 -3.42 30.84 0.83
CA THR A 235 -3.27 32.28 0.65
C THR A 235 -4.40 32.99 1.39
N PRO A 236 -4.11 33.84 2.39
CA PRO A 236 -5.12 34.67 3.04
C PRO A 236 -5.63 35.70 2.02
N LYS A 237 -6.95 35.82 1.91
CA LYS A 237 -7.58 36.90 1.14
C LYS A 237 -7.27 38.24 1.84
N THR A 238 -6.72 39.15 1.05
CA THR A 238 -6.28 40.52 1.36
C THR A 238 -7.26 41.34 2.20
N THR A 239 -6.74 41.97 3.27
CA THR A 239 -7.22 43.27 3.77
C THR A 239 -6.04 44.24 3.90
N THR A 240 -6.17 45.34 3.17
CA THR A 240 -5.32 46.54 2.97
C THR A 240 -5.06 47.34 4.29
N PRO A 241 -4.02 48.21 4.36
CA PRO A 241 -3.14 48.34 5.53
C PRO A 241 -3.38 49.58 6.43
N THR A 242 -2.50 49.72 7.44
CA THR A 242 -1.94 50.98 8.06
C THR A 242 -2.35 51.21 9.53
N PRO A 243 -1.55 51.86 10.42
CA PRO A 243 -0.09 52.07 10.52
C PRO A 243 0.56 51.54 11.83
N THR A 244 1.89 51.57 11.87
CA THR A 244 2.75 51.48 13.05
C THR A 244 2.42 52.54 14.11
N VAL A 245 2.18 52.12 15.37
CA VAL A 245 2.31 52.98 16.57
C VAL A 245 2.87 52.17 17.76
N THR A 246 3.79 52.83 18.45
CA THR A 246 4.69 52.47 19.54
C THR A 246 4.03 51.90 20.81
N ILE A 247 4.75 50.97 21.45
CA ILE A 247 4.45 50.35 22.76
C ILE A 247 4.59 51.39 23.90
N PRO A 248 3.68 51.37 24.90
CA PRO A 248 4.14 51.25 26.29
C PRO A 248 3.37 50.20 27.10
N THR A 249 4.12 49.55 27.99
CA THR A 249 3.73 48.56 29.01
C THR A 249 2.65 49.03 29.98
N THR A 250 1.66 48.18 30.31
CA THR A 250 0.87 48.23 31.56
C THR A 250 0.26 46.84 31.84
N VAL A 251 0.29 46.42 33.12
CA VAL A 251 -0.12 45.11 33.68
C VAL A 251 -1.63 45.01 33.97
N THR A 252 -2.15 43.76 34.12
CA THR A 252 -3.40 43.31 34.81
C THR A 252 -4.65 43.05 33.91
N PRO A 253 -5.64 42.15 34.23
CA PRO A 253 -5.73 40.94 35.08
C PRO A 253 -6.12 39.64 34.31
N THR A 254 -6.08 38.49 35.00
CA THR A 254 -6.59 37.18 34.56
C THR A 254 -8.10 37.20 34.29
N THR A 255 -8.51 36.96 33.05
CA THR A 255 -9.89 36.63 32.66
C THR A 255 -10.05 35.14 32.41
N THR A 256 -10.95 34.52 33.17
CA THR A 256 -11.46 33.17 32.97
C THR A 256 -12.08 33.06 31.57
N GLN A 257 -11.47 32.25 30.69
CA GLN A 257 -12.04 31.96 29.37
C GLN A 257 -13.15 30.91 29.52
N THR A 258 -14.36 31.28 29.10
CA THR A 258 -15.45 30.33 28.85
C THR A 258 -15.14 29.56 27.56
N VAL A 259 -14.97 28.25 27.66
CA VAL A 259 -14.76 27.36 26.51
C VAL A 259 -16.08 27.26 25.73
N THR A 260 -16.13 27.81 24.52
CA THR A 260 -17.21 27.53 23.58
C THR A 260 -16.91 26.22 22.84
N THR A 261 -17.81 25.25 22.99
CA THR A 261 -17.75 23.96 22.28
C THR A 261 -17.85 24.21 20.76
N PRO A 262 -16.93 23.69 19.92
CA PRO A 262 -17.01 23.87 18.48
C PRO A 262 -18.24 23.14 17.91
N THR A 263 -19.11 23.87 17.21
CA THR A 263 -20.26 23.33 16.47
C THR A 263 -19.77 22.33 15.42
N GLN A 264 -20.12 21.05 15.58
CA GLN A 264 -19.73 19.98 14.66
C GLN A 264 -20.37 20.18 13.29
N THR A 265 -19.55 20.32 12.25
CA THR A 265 -20.01 20.38 10.86
C THR A 265 -20.68 19.04 10.49
N PRO A 266 -21.90 19.03 9.91
CA PRO A 266 -22.60 17.80 9.58
C PRO A 266 -21.89 17.02 8.46
N PHE A 267 -21.88 15.69 8.55
CA PHE A 267 -21.36 14.77 7.53
C PHE A 267 -22.52 14.20 6.73
N VAL A 268 -22.83 14.79 5.57
CA VAL A 268 -24.08 14.50 4.84
C VAL A 268 -23.92 14.59 3.32
N ILE A 269 -24.62 13.74 2.55
CA ILE A 269 -24.83 13.92 1.10
C ILE A 269 -26.10 14.72 0.88
N THR A 270 -26.03 15.81 0.11
CA THR A 270 -27.18 16.66 -0.21
C THR A 270 -27.62 16.52 -1.66
N ASN A 271 -26.72 16.22 -2.61
CA ASN A 271 -27.08 16.10 -4.03
C ASN A 271 -26.09 15.22 -4.81
N ILE A 272 -26.50 14.67 -5.95
CA ILE A 272 -25.68 13.87 -6.88
C ILE A 272 -25.89 14.39 -8.31
N VAL A 273 -24.81 14.75 -9.01
CA VAL A 273 -24.88 15.35 -10.35
C VAL A 273 -23.80 14.78 -11.28
N PRO A 274 -24.16 14.23 -12.46
CA PRO A 274 -25.52 13.89 -12.88
C PRO A 274 -26.10 12.72 -12.08
N THR A 275 -27.44 12.59 -12.04
CA THR A 275 -28.14 11.43 -11.43
C THR A 275 -28.19 10.22 -12.35
N THR A 276 -27.74 10.35 -13.59
CA THR A 276 -27.60 9.26 -14.57
C THR A 276 -26.19 9.30 -15.17
N ALA A 277 -25.54 8.14 -15.25
CA ALA A 277 -24.19 7.98 -15.77
C ALA A 277 -24.04 6.62 -16.46
N ASP A 278 -23.18 6.48 -17.47
CA ASP A 278 -22.89 5.18 -18.05
C ASP A 278 -21.75 4.45 -17.30
N ASN A 279 -21.69 3.13 -17.42
CA ASN A 279 -20.66 2.29 -16.82
C ASN A 279 -19.33 2.22 -17.61
N GLY A 280 -19.18 3.06 -18.64
CA GLY A 280 -18.00 3.14 -19.48
C GLY A 280 -16.83 3.86 -18.79
N ALA A 281 -15.74 4.05 -19.53
CA ALA A 281 -14.46 4.51 -18.97
C ALA A 281 -14.41 6.00 -18.55
N GLY A 282 -15.52 6.76 -18.58
CA GLY A 282 -15.43 8.22 -18.63
C GLY A 282 -16.41 9.05 -17.81
N THR A 283 -17.51 8.50 -17.28
CA THR A 283 -18.55 9.36 -16.70
C THR A 283 -18.26 9.71 -15.24
N ILE A 284 -18.03 11.00 -15.00
CA ILE A 284 -17.77 11.59 -13.70
C ILE A 284 -19.09 11.99 -13.05
N VAL A 285 -19.35 11.43 -11.87
CA VAL A 285 -20.47 11.82 -11.01
C VAL A 285 -19.95 12.63 -9.83
N THR A 286 -20.58 13.77 -9.54
CA THR A 286 -20.23 14.64 -8.42
C THR A 286 -21.23 14.48 -7.29
N LEU A 287 -20.77 14.01 -6.14
CA LEU A 287 -21.51 14.04 -4.89
C LEU A 287 -21.32 15.40 -4.21
N LYS A 288 -22.42 16.06 -3.86
CA LYS A 288 -22.44 17.31 -3.08
C LYS A 288 -22.94 17.05 -1.67
N GLY A 289 -22.44 17.80 -0.70
CA GLY A 289 -22.76 17.58 0.70
C GLY A 289 -21.91 18.42 1.65
N ASP A 290 -21.72 17.94 2.87
CA ASP A 290 -20.87 18.56 3.88
C ASP A 290 -20.05 17.50 4.64
N GLY A 291 -18.92 17.92 5.20
CA GLY A 291 -18.07 17.07 6.04
C GLY A 291 -17.14 16.10 5.28
N PHE A 292 -17.03 16.20 3.96
CA PHE A 292 -16.29 15.22 3.14
C PHE A 292 -14.80 15.14 3.41
N GLN A 293 -14.23 16.09 4.15
CA GLN A 293 -12.85 16.03 4.64
C GLN A 293 -12.57 14.85 5.58
N ARG A 294 -13.62 14.26 6.13
CA ARG A 294 -13.56 13.09 7.02
C ARG A 294 -14.02 11.82 6.31
N LEU A 295 -14.11 11.82 4.98
CA LEU A 295 -14.58 10.67 4.20
C LEU A 295 -13.59 9.50 4.33
N LYS A 296 -14.10 8.36 4.80
CA LYS A 296 -13.39 7.08 4.89
C LYS A 296 -13.64 6.21 3.67
N SER A 297 -14.87 6.18 3.15
CA SER A 297 -15.24 5.35 2.00
C SER A 297 -16.53 5.78 1.34
N ILE A 298 -16.67 5.46 0.05
CA ILE A 298 -17.90 5.58 -0.72
C ILE A 298 -18.35 4.19 -1.17
N VAL A 299 -19.66 3.92 -1.10
CA VAL A 299 -20.28 2.69 -1.58
C VAL A 299 -21.46 3.04 -2.48
N ILE A 300 -21.53 2.42 -3.66
CA ILE A 300 -22.70 2.50 -4.56
C ILE A 300 -23.36 1.14 -4.61
N GLY A 301 -24.58 1.03 -4.06
CA GLY A 301 -25.26 -0.24 -3.84
C GLY A 301 -24.46 -1.14 -2.90
N LYS A 302 -23.76 -2.14 -3.47
CA LYS A 302 -22.86 -3.05 -2.74
C LYS A 302 -21.38 -2.87 -3.13
N ASN A 303 -21.08 -1.97 -4.07
CA ASN A 303 -19.76 -1.82 -4.66
C ASN A 303 -19.00 -0.68 -3.97
N SER A 304 -17.82 -0.97 -3.43
CA SER A 304 -16.95 0.06 -2.86
C SER A 304 -16.24 0.82 -3.98
N ILE A 305 -16.33 2.15 -3.95
CA ILE A 305 -15.71 3.01 -4.97
C ILE A 305 -14.28 3.29 -4.55
N THR A 306 -13.35 2.89 -5.40
CA THR A 306 -11.91 3.09 -5.20
C THR A 306 -11.36 4.21 -6.09
N ASN A 307 -12.08 4.59 -7.15
CA ASN A 307 -11.74 5.69 -8.04
C ASN A 307 -12.64 6.90 -7.75
N TYR A 308 -12.23 7.68 -6.76
CA TYR A 308 -12.87 8.94 -6.40
C TYR A 308 -11.85 10.00 -6.02
N LYS A 309 -12.28 11.26 -6.07
CA LYS A 309 -11.47 12.43 -5.75
C LYS A 309 -12.29 13.39 -4.90
N ILE A 310 -11.81 13.70 -3.70
CA ILE A 310 -12.40 14.75 -2.87
C ILE A 310 -11.95 16.10 -3.45
N ILE A 311 -12.90 16.89 -3.96
CA ILE A 311 -12.62 18.19 -4.60
C ILE A 311 -12.66 19.32 -3.58
N SER A 312 -13.59 19.24 -2.62
CA SER A 312 -13.73 20.20 -1.52
C SER A 312 -14.41 19.53 -0.32
N PRO A 313 -14.55 20.22 0.84
CA PRO A 313 -15.34 19.71 1.96
C PRO A 313 -16.80 19.39 1.62
N THR A 314 -17.28 19.86 0.46
CA THR A 314 -18.65 19.78 0.01
C THR A 314 -18.83 19.12 -1.36
N ASN A 315 -17.76 18.72 -2.04
CA ASN A 315 -17.81 18.07 -3.36
C ASN A 315 -16.83 16.89 -3.47
N ILE A 316 -17.33 15.73 -3.91
CA ILE A 316 -16.52 14.56 -4.28
C ILE A 316 -16.85 14.17 -5.71
N GLN A 317 -15.85 13.85 -6.51
CA GLN A 317 -16.03 13.23 -7.83
C GLN A 317 -15.77 11.73 -7.75
N ILE A 318 -16.60 10.94 -8.39
CA ILE A 318 -16.46 9.49 -8.52
C ILE A 318 -16.49 9.12 -10.00
N MET A 319 -15.76 8.08 -10.39
CA MET A 319 -15.88 7.50 -11.73
C MET A 319 -16.79 6.27 -11.68
N THR A 320 -17.63 6.12 -12.70
CA THR A 320 -18.67 5.07 -12.78
C THR A 320 -18.25 3.85 -13.59
N GLU A 321 -17.01 3.83 -14.07
CA GLU A 321 -16.41 2.73 -14.82
C GLU A 321 -16.54 1.39 -14.09
N GLY A 322 -17.05 0.38 -14.79
CA GLY A 322 -17.15 -0.99 -14.28
C GLY A 322 -18.24 -1.19 -13.23
N LEU A 323 -19.06 -0.19 -12.92
CA LEU A 323 -20.23 -0.38 -12.07
C LEU A 323 -21.34 -1.14 -12.80
N PRO A 324 -22.10 -2.01 -12.10
CA PRO A 324 -23.23 -2.71 -12.70
C PRO A 324 -24.33 -1.73 -13.13
N VAL A 325 -25.03 -2.04 -14.21
CA VAL A 325 -26.20 -1.27 -14.68
C VAL A 325 -27.35 -1.39 -13.67
N GLY A 326 -28.03 -0.28 -13.39
CA GLY A 326 -29.15 -0.22 -12.45
C GLY A 326 -29.23 1.09 -11.67
N THR A 327 -30.25 1.23 -10.82
CA THR A 327 -30.40 2.37 -9.91
C THR A 327 -29.93 1.97 -8.51
N PHE A 328 -29.07 2.80 -7.91
CA PHE A 328 -28.40 2.49 -6.65
C PHE A 328 -28.54 3.61 -5.62
N ASP A 329 -28.44 3.19 -4.36
CA ASP A 329 -28.13 4.07 -3.25
C ASP A 329 -26.65 4.42 -3.24
N VAL A 330 -26.33 5.63 -2.79
CA VAL A 330 -24.95 6.07 -2.55
C VAL A 330 -24.76 6.30 -1.06
N TYR A 331 -23.76 5.63 -0.50
CA TYR A 331 -23.34 5.77 0.90
C TYR A 331 -21.97 6.42 0.96
N ILE A 332 -21.82 7.33 1.92
CA ILE A 332 -20.52 7.80 2.39
C ILE A 332 -20.38 7.43 3.86
N ILE A 333 -19.17 7.08 4.27
CA ILE A 333 -18.84 6.74 5.66
C ILE A 333 -17.69 7.64 6.08
N ASP A 334 -17.77 8.24 7.27
CA ASP A 334 -16.70 9.06 7.82
C ASP A 334 -15.69 8.22 8.64
N LEU A 335 -14.60 8.86 9.06
CA LEU A 335 -13.57 8.25 9.91
C LEU A 335 -14.10 7.74 11.26
N ASN A 336 -15.23 8.26 11.75
CA ASN A 336 -15.90 7.84 12.98
C ASN A 336 -16.99 6.78 12.75
N ASN A 337 -17.12 6.27 11.50
CA ASN A 337 -18.16 5.36 11.04
C ASN A 337 -19.59 5.92 11.06
N ASN A 338 -19.76 7.24 11.12
CA ASN A 338 -21.04 7.86 10.79
C ASN A 338 -21.26 7.71 9.29
N PHE A 339 -22.49 7.46 8.87
CA PHE A 339 -22.82 7.30 7.45
C PHE A 339 -23.88 8.31 7.01
N SER A 340 -23.80 8.69 5.74
CA SER A 340 -24.85 9.42 5.05
C SER A 340 -25.24 8.68 3.78
N ARG A 341 -26.53 8.70 3.44
CA ARG A 341 -27.14 7.92 2.36
C ARG A 341 -27.97 8.81 1.46
N ALA A 342 -27.73 8.74 0.16
CA ALA A 342 -28.62 9.24 -0.89
C ALA A 342 -29.35 8.05 -1.53
N THR A 343 -30.66 7.95 -1.33
CA THR A 343 -31.45 6.76 -1.70
C THR A 343 -31.91 6.83 -3.15
N SER A 344 -31.60 5.82 -3.96
CA SER A 344 -31.98 5.67 -5.37
C SER A 344 -31.69 6.88 -6.27
N GLN A 345 -30.60 7.61 -5.98
CA GLN A 345 -30.28 8.90 -6.62
C GLN A 345 -29.28 8.77 -7.78
N LEU A 346 -28.67 7.60 -7.99
CA LEU A 346 -27.72 7.36 -9.09
C LEU A 346 -28.15 6.18 -9.94
N THR A 347 -28.43 6.42 -11.22
CA THR A 347 -28.73 5.40 -12.22
C THR A 347 -27.52 5.19 -13.12
N ILE A 348 -27.03 3.95 -13.19
CA ILE A 348 -25.97 3.52 -14.10
C ILE A 348 -26.58 2.87 -15.33
N THR A 349 -26.25 3.38 -16.52
CA THR A 349 -26.67 2.83 -17.82
C THR A 349 -25.51 2.11 -18.51
N GLU A 350 -25.82 1.30 -19.52
CA GLU A 350 -24.79 0.69 -20.35
C GLU A 350 -24.09 1.75 -21.21
N ALA A 351 -22.75 1.66 -21.33
CA ALA A 351 -21.97 2.54 -22.18
C ALA A 351 -22.35 2.36 -23.66
N PRO A 352 -22.44 3.45 -24.45
CA PRO A 352 -22.71 3.34 -25.88
C PRO A 352 -21.57 2.57 -26.57
N VAL A 353 -21.92 1.54 -27.34
CA VAL A 353 -20.96 0.77 -28.14
C VAL A 353 -20.41 1.69 -29.23
N VAL A 354 -19.10 1.98 -29.19
CA VAL A 354 -18.44 2.70 -30.27
C VAL A 354 -18.24 1.72 -31.44
N GLU A 355 -19.12 1.80 -32.43
CA GLU A 355 -19.00 1.02 -33.66
C GLU A 355 -17.72 1.43 -34.39
N THR A 356 -16.73 0.53 -34.46
CA THR A 356 -15.50 0.78 -35.21
C THR A 356 -15.77 0.52 -36.69
N ALA A 357 -15.48 1.51 -37.54
CA ALA A 357 -15.69 1.38 -38.98
C ALA A 357 -14.88 0.18 -39.54
N PRO A 358 -15.45 -0.63 -40.45
CA PRO A 358 -14.77 -1.80 -40.99
C PRO A 358 -13.50 -1.38 -41.72
N THR A 359 -12.39 -2.04 -41.38
CA THR A 359 -11.09 -1.80 -42.03
C THR A 359 -11.14 -2.34 -43.45
N THR A 360 -11.15 -1.47 -44.46
CA THR A 360 -11.05 -1.87 -45.87
C THR A 360 -9.68 -2.52 -46.11
N GLN A 361 -9.64 -3.85 -46.23
CA GLN A 361 -8.44 -4.55 -46.69
C GLN A 361 -8.28 -4.32 -48.20
N ILE A 362 -7.25 -3.57 -48.58
CA ILE A 362 -6.79 -3.43 -49.97
C ILE A 362 -5.88 -4.62 -50.30
N PHE A 363 -6.37 -5.54 -51.12
CA PHE A 363 -5.57 -6.63 -51.69
C PHE A 363 -4.73 -6.10 -52.84
N TYR A 364 -3.40 -6.13 -52.70
CA TYR A 364 -2.47 -5.90 -53.80
C TYR A 364 -2.30 -7.21 -54.60
N THR A 365 -2.85 -7.26 -55.82
CA THR A 365 -2.51 -8.30 -56.79
C THR A 365 -1.12 -8.02 -57.39
N ALA A 366 -0.21 -8.97 -57.27
CA ALA A 366 1.10 -8.93 -57.92
C ALA A 366 0.97 -9.11 -59.46
N PRO A 367 1.82 -8.47 -60.27
CA PRO A 367 1.77 -8.62 -61.72
C PRO A 367 2.31 -9.98 -62.17
N LEU A 368 1.65 -10.58 -63.16
CA LEU A 368 2.04 -11.82 -63.83
C LEU A 368 3.41 -11.66 -64.54
N GLN A 369 4.28 -12.66 -64.39
CA GLN A 369 5.49 -12.90 -65.21
C GLN A 369 5.20 -14.02 -66.20
#